data_AF-A0A9J7XZA4-F1
#
_entry.id   AF-A0A9J7XZA4-F1
#
_cell.length_a   1.000
_cell.length_b   1.000
_cell.length_c   1.000
_cell.angle_alpha   90.00
_cell.angle_beta   90.00
_cell.angle_gamma   90.00
#
_symmetry.space_group_name_H-M   'P 1'
#
loop_
_entity.id
_entity.type
_entity.pdbx_description
1 polymer ?
#
loop_
_entity_poly.entity_id
_entity_poly.type
_entity_poly.pdbx_seq_one_letter_code
_entity_poly.pdbx_strand_id
1 'polypeptide(L)'
;MHGRVKVKSTAQQEEEKRKEREKKLKAFVSARDAVLRKRSAGEHDEEALQLTQQLLSSNPDFATLWNYRREVLLQLETSREKDEVQKLYESELHFIEACLKVNPKSYGCWHHRSWVNTRLPQPDWTRELGLCDRCLSLDERNFHCWDYRRVVVKESGVSVEQELQFTDRLIGSNFSNYSSWHYRSTLLPQLHPQPAPDSASNTSPSPTASPQIHSHRVCEEQLLKEYELAHNAFFTDPNDQSAWFYYRWLLGRAEREEMISCVYVSRERERVSVAFSKPVHAQSEGLMLVLDGQPQQVEWRSTHPRLRHSPVWLCDLPPGSVSDISNEHNLTVHWTEKYTHRDCALYTGCAESWCRDSATDQELFRSELSVEKSSVLQAELQSCNQLLELEPQNKWCLLTIILLMRALDPLGHEKETLAHFQTLKEVDPMRSSYYSDLCSKFLIENTILKMEYAEVRVFSLSNKNLTTLCHLDQLLLVTHINLSSNQLLRLPPQFAMLQCLEVLEADDNAIESLEGLYHLPKLEEVSLRNNRILFAIQSKCFIRNPFSAFRASAWFDLVSRSQYSSLINSYRLCRIMEGQQI
;
A
#
# COMPACT_ATOMS: atom_id res chain seq x y z
N MET A 1 25.58 15.84 -5.25
CA MET A 1 25.54 17.28 -5.61
C MET A 1 24.77 18.12 -4.58
N HIS A 2 24.92 17.87 -3.27
CA HIS A 2 24.08 18.50 -2.24
C HIS A 2 24.87 19.50 -1.39
N GLY A 3 24.18 20.47 -0.77
CA GLY A 3 24.75 21.36 0.25
C GLY A 3 25.79 22.37 -0.23
N ARG A 4 26.03 22.51 -1.55
CA ARG A 4 27.00 23.48 -2.07
C ARG A 4 26.42 24.89 -2.05
N VAL A 5 26.78 25.66 -1.03
CA VAL A 5 26.43 27.09 -0.93
C VAL A 5 27.07 27.86 -2.08
N LYS A 6 26.28 28.70 -2.75
CA LYS A 6 26.78 29.60 -3.79
C LYS A 6 27.57 30.74 -3.12
N VAL A 7 28.89 30.59 -3.09
CA VAL A 7 29.79 31.65 -2.60
C VAL A 7 30.04 32.65 -3.73
N LYS A 8 29.85 33.94 -3.46
CA LYS A 8 30.28 35.02 -4.37
C LYS A 8 31.80 35.18 -4.25
N SER A 9 32.54 34.69 -5.23
CA SER A 9 33.99 34.86 -5.33
C SER A 9 34.35 36.04 -6.24
N THR A 10 35.51 36.65 -6.01
CA THR A 10 36.05 37.62 -6.97
C THR A 10 36.55 36.91 -8.22
N ALA A 11 36.64 37.61 -9.35
CA ALA A 11 37.12 37.03 -10.62
C ALA A 11 38.53 36.40 -10.47
N GLN A 12 39.39 37.00 -9.66
CA GLN A 12 40.72 36.44 -9.35
C GLN A 12 40.65 35.11 -8.59
N GLN A 13 39.80 35.02 -7.56
CA GLN A 13 39.62 33.79 -6.79
C GLN A 13 38.97 32.67 -7.62
N GLU A 14 38.09 33.02 -8.57
CA GLU A 14 37.50 32.07 -9.51
C GLU A 14 38.56 31.52 -10.47
N GLU A 15 39.43 32.38 -10.99
CA GLU A 15 40.52 31.99 -11.87
C GLU A 15 41.54 31.08 -11.17
N GLU A 16 41.92 31.41 -9.93
CA GLU A 16 42.81 30.57 -9.11
C GLU A 16 42.20 29.18 -8.84
N LYS A 17 40.92 29.14 -8.42
CA LYS A 17 40.19 27.88 -8.23
C LYS A 17 40.04 27.09 -9.52
N ARG A 18 39.88 27.76 -10.67
CA ARG A 18 39.80 27.11 -11.99
C ARG A 18 41.11 26.41 -12.31
N LYS A 19 42.24 27.12 -12.21
CA LYS A 19 43.58 26.55 -12.46
C LYS A 19 43.88 25.37 -11.53
N GLU A 20 43.50 25.46 -10.26
CA GLU A 20 43.68 24.35 -9.31
C GLU A 20 42.84 23.13 -9.68
N ARG A 21 41.57 23.33 -10.07
CA ARG A 21 40.67 22.27 -10.54
C ARG A 21 41.16 21.61 -11.82
N GLU A 22 41.65 22.39 -12.78
CA GLU A 22 42.22 21.88 -14.04
C GLU A 22 43.45 21.00 -13.79
N LYS A 23 44.33 21.43 -12.88
CA LYS A 23 45.50 20.62 -12.47
C LYS A 23 45.07 19.30 -11.84
N LYS A 24 44.11 19.33 -10.91
CA LYS A 24 43.55 18.13 -10.26
C LYS A 24 42.84 17.22 -11.27
N LEU A 25 42.07 17.80 -12.20
CA LEU A 25 41.36 17.07 -13.24
C LEU A 25 42.35 16.36 -14.18
N LYS A 26 43.42 17.03 -14.60
CA LYS A 26 44.45 16.42 -15.46
C LYS A 26 45.10 15.22 -14.77
N ALA A 27 45.46 15.34 -13.49
CA ALA A 27 46.01 14.22 -12.72
C ALA A 27 44.99 13.06 -12.60
N PHE A 28 43.72 13.37 -12.29
CA PHE A 28 42.65 12.38 -12.19
C PHE A 28 42.42 11.65 -13.52
N VAL A 29 42.37 12.37 -14.64
CA VAL A 29 42.19 11.79 -15.98
C VAL A 29 43.34 10.86 -16.35
N SER A 30 44.59 11.29 -16.12
CA SER A 30 45.76 10.45 -16.38
C SER A 30 45.75 9.16 -15.55
N ALA A 31 45.44 9.25 -14.26
CA ALA A 31 45.35 8.08 -13.38
C ALA A 31 44.19 7.15 -13.77
N ARG A 32 43.01 7.71 -14.11
CA ARG A 32 41.86 6.94 -14.63
C ARG A 32 42.26 6.18 -15.89
N ASP A 33 42.87 6.83 -16.86
CA ASP A 33 43.21 6.21 -18.15
C ASP A 33 44.27 5.11 -17.97
N ALA A 34 45.21 5.29 -17.03
CA ALA A 34 46.15 4.23 -16.64
C ALA A 34 45.41 3.00 -16.07
N VAL A 35 44.49 3.21 -15.12
CA VAL A 35 43.69 2.13 -14.52
C VAL A 35 42.85 1.39 -15.58
N LEU A 36 42.18 2.12 -16.46
CA LEU A 36 41.35 1.52 -17.50
C LEU A 36 42.18 0.72 -18.51
N ARG A 37 43.40 1.19 -18.84
CA ARG A 37 44.33 0.43 -19.67
C ARG A 37 44.78 -0.86 -19.01
N LYS A 38 45.23 -0.82 -17.75
CA LYS A 38 45.63 -2.03 -17.00
C LYS A 38 44.48 -3.04 -16.95
N ARG A 39 43.26 -2.60 -16.66
CA ARG A 39 42.07 -3.47 -16.69
C ARG A 39 41.83 -4.09 -18.06
N SER A 40 41.92 -3.30 -19.14
CA SER A 40 41.73 -3.82 -20.50
C SER A 40 42.81 -4.81 -20.93
N ALA A 41 44.02 -4.71 -20.36
CA ALA A 41 45.11 -5.63 -20.56
C ALA A 41 45.04 -6.89 -19.67
N GLY A 42 44.05 -6.98 -18.76
CA GLY A 42 43.92 -8.09 -17.82
C GLY A 42 44.97 -8.10 -16.70
N GLU A 43 45.59 -6.95 -16.42
CA GLU A 43 46.62 -6.82 -15.37
C GLU A 43 45.95 -6.74 -13.99
N HIS A 44 46.15 -7.75 -13.14
CA HIS A 44 45.54 -7.86 -11.81
C HIS A 44 46.61 -7.87 -10.71
N ASP A 45 47.27 -6.73 -10.51
CA ASP A 45 48.43 -6.57 -9.62
C ASP A 45 48.20 -5.55 -8.49
N GLU A 46 49.14 -5.46 -7.53
CA GLU A 46 49.07 -4.48 -6.43
C GLU A 46 49.12 -3.03 -6.92
N GLU A 47 49.76 -2.77 -8.06
CA GLU A 47 49.80 -1.43 -8.68
C GLU A 47 48.38 -0.99 -9.07
N ALA A 48 47.56 -1.90 -9.63
CA ALA A 48 46.16 -1.64 -9.93
C ALA A 48 45.35 -1.28 -8.67
N LEU A 49 45.63 -1.91 -7.52
CA LEU A 49 45.04 -1.51 -6.23
C LEU A 49 45.50 -0.11 -5.81
N GLN A 50 46.79 0.22 -5.95
CA GLN A 50 47.28 1.56 -5.58
C GLN A 50 46.65 2.66 -6.45
N LEU A 51 46.57 2.44 -7.77
CA LEU A 51 46.01 3.42 -8.70
C LEU A 51 44.50 3.62 -8.48
N THR A 52 43.74 2.53 -8.30
CA THR A 52 42.30 2.64 -7.99
C THR A 52 42.06 3.30 -6.64
N GLN A 53 42.91 3.04 -5.63
CA GLN A 53 42.84 3.69 -4.32
C GLN A 53 43.02 5.21 -4.43
N GLN A 54 44.00 5.70 -5.20
CA GLN A 54 44.20 7.13 -5.42
C GLN A 54 42.94 7.85 -5.95
N LEU A 55 42.24 7.21 -6.90
CA LEU A 55 41.03 7.75 -7.51
C LEU A 55 39.83 7.70 -6.56
N LEU A 56 39.62 6.56 -5.90
CA LEU A 56 38.48 6.31 -5.02
C LEU A 56 38.58 7.07 -3.68
N SER A 57 39.78 7.32 -3.17
CA SER A 57 39.98 8.22 -2.02
C SER A 57 39.47 9.64 -2.29
N SER A 58 39.40 10.06 -3.55
CA SER A 58 38.85 11.38 -3.92
C SER A 58 37.39 11.31 -4.36
N ASN A 59 37.01 10.23 -5.05
CA ASN A 59 35.67 10.01 -5.56
C ASN A 59 35.25 8.55 -5.39
N PRO A 60 34.69 8.18 -4.22
CA PRO A 60 34.27 6.81 -3.96
C PRO A 60 33.08 6.34 -4.79
N ASP A 61 32.40 7.24 -5.52
CA ASP A 61 31.24 6.88 -6.34
C ASP A 61 31.60 6.42 -7.76
N PHE A 62 32.90 6.28 -8.07
CA PHE A 62 33.32 5.70 -9.33
C PHE A 62 33.21 4.16 -9.31
N ALA A 63 31.98 3.67 -9.50
CA ALA A 63 31.61 2.25 -9.38
C ALA A 63 32.51 1.27 -10.16
N THR A 64 32.91 1.63 -11.38
CA THR A 64 33.77 0.76 -12.22
C THR A 64 35.11 0.43 -11.54
N LEU A 65 35.66 1.35 -10.74
CA LEU A 65 36.92 1.12 -10.04
C LEU A 65 36.75 0.10 -8.92
N TRP A 66 35.62 0.10 -8.21
CA TRP A 66 35.31 -0.96 -7.24
C TRP A 66 35.19 -2.33 -7.90
N ASN A 67 34.63 -2.41 -9.12
CA ASN A 67 34.56 -3.66 -9.87
C ASN A 67 35.95 -4.18 -10.19
N TYR A 68 36.82 -3.31 -10.69
CA TYR A 68 38.20 -3.68 -11.01
C TYR A 68 38.99 -4.07 -9.76
N ARG A 69 38.82 -3.35 -8.64
CA ARG A 69 39.42 -3.76 -7.36
C ARG A 69 39.00 -5.18 -6.96
N ARG A 70 37.72 -5.54 -7.13
CA ARG A 70 37.26 -6.91 -6.87
C ARG A 70 37.94 -7.93 -7.79
N GLU A 71 38.07 -7.64 -9.08
CA GLU A 71 38.80 -8.51 -10.03
C GLU A 71 40.25 -8.76 -9.58
N VAL A 72 40.94 -7.70 -9.16
CA VAL A 72 42.31 -7.78 -8.64
C VAL A 72 42.38 -8.58 -7.34
N LEU A 73 41.52 -8.26 -6.36
CA LEU A 73 41.50 -8.95 -5.06
C LEU A 73 41.19 -10.45 -5.22
N LEU A 74 40.27 -10.81 -6.11
CA LEU A 74 39.96 -12.20 -6.44
C LEU A 74 41.19 -12.94 -7.01
N GLN A 75 41.95 -12.28 -7.88
CA GLN A 75 43.17 -12.88 -8.43
C GLN A 75 44.22 -13.09 -7.34
N LEU A 76 44.44 -12.08 -6.49
CA LEU A 76 45.42 -12.16 -5.40
C LEU A 76 45.05 -13.20 -4.34
N GLU A 77 43.75 -13.41 -4.10
CA GLU A 77 43.23 -14.45 -3.20
C GLU A 77 43.68 -15.85 -3.63
N THR A 78 43.75 -16.13 -4.94
CA THR A 78 44.15 -17.46 -5.45
C THR A 78 45.63 -17.78 -5.27
N SER A 79 46.47 -16.76 -5.08
CA SER A 79 47.93 -16.88 -5.03
C SER A 79 48.53 -16.68 -3.64
N ARG A 80 47.70 -16.47 -2.61
CA ARG A 80 48.13 -16.12 -1.25
C ARG A 80 47.65 -17.12 -0.22
N GLU A 81 48.40 -17.24 0.87
CA GLU A 81 47.98 -18.06 2.01
C GLU A 81 46.86 -17.37 2.80
N LYS A 82 46.12 -18.15 3.60
CA LYS A 82 44.94 -17.69 4.34
C LYS A 82 45.22 -16.45 5.22
N ASP A 83 46.36 -16.41 5.89
CA ASP A 83 46.76 -15.29 6.77
C ASP A 83 47.12 -14.02 5.97
N GLU A 84 47.66 -14.19 4.77
CA GLU A 84 47.93 -13.07 3.86
C GLU A 84 46.64 -12.52 3.24
N VAL A 85 45.69 -13.40 2.91
CA VAL A 85 44.34 -13.03 2.45
C VAL A 85 43.60 -12.26 3.55
N GLN A 86 43.69 -12.70 4.81
CA GLN A 86 43.12 -11.98 5.95
C GLN A 86 43.66 -10.55 6.03
N LYS A 87 45.00 -10.37 6.01
CA LYS A 87 45.64 -9.04 6.05
C LYS A 87 45.28 -8.17 4.85
N LEU A 88 45.17 -8.78 3.65
CA LEU A 88 44.79 -8.08 2.43
C LEU A 88 43.39 -7.45 2.57
N TYR A 89 42.41 -8.25 2.98
CA TYR A 89 41.04 -7.76 3.14
C TYR A 89 40.87 -6.84 4.36
N GLU A 90 41.62 -7.05 5.44
CA GLU A 90 41.66 -6.10 6.56
C GLU A 90 42.18 -4.72 6.12
N SER A 91 43.24 -4.67 5.32
CA SER A 91 43.74 -3.43 4.70
C SER A 91 42.67 -2.78 3.82
N GLU A 92 41.95 -3.58 3.04
CA GLU A 92 40.83 -3.10 2.21
C GLU A 92 39.71 -2.47 3.05
N LEU A 93 39.35 -3.08 4.19
CA LEU A 93 38.36 -2.52 5.11
C LEU A 93 38.78 -1.15 5.67
N HIS A 94 40.07 -0.94 5.96
CA HIS A 94 40.59 0.36 6.40
C HIS A 94 40.49 1.41 5.29
N PHE A 95 40.82 1.03 4.07
CA PHE A 95 40.69 1.90 2.90
C PHE A 95 39.23 2.29 2.64
N ILE A 96 38.29 1.34 2.72
CA ILE A 96 36.87 1.61 2.56
C ILE A 96 36.36 2.55 3.67
N GLU A 97 36.81 2.36 4.92
CA GLU A 97 36.46 3.27 6.02
C GLU A 97 36.94 4.71 5.77
N ALA A 98 38.13 4.88 5.18
CA ALA A 98 38.61 6.19 4.74
C ALA A 98 37.72 6.79 3.63
N CYS A 99 37.25 5.97 2.69
CA CYS A 99 36.32 6.40 1.64
C CYS A 99 34.94 6.80 2.19
N LEU A 100 34.43 6.09 3.19
CA LEU A 100 33.17 6.44 3.85
C LEU A 100 33.25 7.78 4.60
N LYS A 101 34.43 8.19 5.08
CA LYS A 101 34.63 9.55 5.62
C LYS A 101 34.53 10.64 4.55
N VAL A 102 34.82 10.31 3.28
CA VAL A 102 34.69 11.23 2.15
C VAL A 102 33.23 11.32 1.69
N ASN A 103 32.57 10.18 1.53
CA ASN A 103 31.14 10.13 1.25
C ASN A 103 30.48 8.97 2.02
N PRO A 104 29.81 9.25 3.16
CA PRO A 104 29.15 8.22 3.96
C PRO A 104 27.88 7.67 3.29
N LYS A 105 27.47 8.26 2.14
CA LYS A 105 26.30 7.88 1.34
C LYS A 105 26.70 7.22 0.01
N SER A 106 27.93 6.72 -0.08
CA SER A 106 28.40 6.03 -1.28
C SER A 106 27.90 4.59 -1.33
N TYR A 107 27.02 4.28 -2.28
CA TYR A 107 26.56 2.90 -2.54
C TYR A 107 27.73 1.97 -2.86
N GLY A 108 28.71 2.44 -3.63
CA GLY A 108 29.89 1.65 -4.02
C GLY A 108 30.70 1.20 -2.80
N CYS A 109 30.95 2.11 -1.85
CA CYS A 109 31.67 1.78 -0.62
C CYS A 109 30.93 0.74 0.22
N TRP A 110 29.66 0.97 0.54
CA TRP A 110 28.89 0.05 1.40
C TRP A 110 28.77 -1.33 0.77
N HIS A 111 28.44 -1.40 -0.52
CA HIS A 111 28.37 -2.66 -1.24
C HIS A 111 29.71 -3.39 -1.28
N HIS A 112 30.81 -2.67 -1.57
CA HIS A 112 32.13 -3.28 -1.59
C HIS A 112 32.56 -3.76 -0.20
N ARG A 113 32.21 -3.04 0.87
CA ARG A 113 32.47 -3.45 2.25
C ARG A 113 31.77 -4.76 2.60
N SER A 114 30.48 -4.89 2.25
CA SER A 114 29.74 -6.15 2.42
C SER A 114 30.43 -7.29 1.67
N TRP A 115 30.82 -7.06 0.42
CA TRP A 115 31.53 -8.06 -0.38
C TRP A 115 32.86 -8.48 0.25
N VAL A 116 33.66 -7.53 0.77
CA VAL A 116 34.92 -7.84 1.46
C VAL A 116 34.67 -8.71 2.70
N ASN A 117 33.68 -8.36 3.53
CA ASN A 117 33.37 -9.13 4.73
C ASN A 117 32.90 -10.56 4.44
N THR A 118 32.19 -10.81 3.33
CA THR A 118 31.81 -12.18 2.92
C THR A 118 33.00 -13.06 2.50
N ARG A 119 34.17 -12.45 2.24
CA ARG A 119 35.39 -13.15 1.79
C ARG A 119 36.49 -13.20 2.82
N LEU A 120 36.37 -12.43 3.90
CA LEU A 120 37.33 -12.49 5.01
C LEU A 120 37.33 -13.92 5.59
N PRO A 121 38.49 -14.58 5.70
CA PRO A 121 38.58 -15.89 6.34
C PRO A 121 38.08 -15.89 7.80
N GLN A 122 38.29 -14.79 8.52
CA GLN A 122 37.79 -14.54 9.87
C GLN A 122 37.24 -13.10 9.96
N PRO A 123 35.94 -12.88 9.69
CA PRO A 123 35.32 -11.57 9.83
C PRO A 123 35.21 -11.14 11.30
N ASP A 124 35.51 -9.86 11.58
CA ASP A 124 35.30 -9.25 12.90
C ASP A 124 33.99 -8.45 12.91
N TRP A 125 32.90 -9.14 13.23
CA TRP A 125 31.57 -8.51 13.28
C TRP A 125 31.43 -7.49 14.42
N THR A 126 32.23 -7.60 15.48
CA THR A 126 32.22 -6.62 16.57
C THR A 126 32.75 -5.27 16.09
N ARG A 127 33.83 -5.30 15.30
CA ARG A 127 34.35 -4.09 14.63
C ARG A 127 33.31 -3.48 13.68
N GLU A 128 32.60 -4.30 12.92
CA GLU A 128 31.60 -3.82 11.96
C GLU A 128 30.36 -3.20 12.62
N LEU A 129 29.87 -3.78 13.71
CA LEU A 129 28.83 -3.16 14.54
C LEU A 129 29.32 -1.85 15.16
N GLY A 130 30.56 -1.83 15.68
CA GLY A 130 31.17 -0.62 16.20
C GLY A 130 31.36 0.48 15.14
N LEU A 131 31.61 0.12 13.88
CA LEU A 131 31.60 1.08 12.77
C LEU A 131 30.19 1.64 12.55
N CYS A 132 29.16 0.79 12.54
CA CYS A 132 27.78 1.22 12.39
C CYS A 132 27.39 2.22 13.49
N ASP A 133 27.73 1.93 14.75
CA ASP A 133 27.47 2.81 15.88
C ASP A 133 28.12 4.19 15.69
N ARG A 134 29.39 4.24 15.23
CA ARG A 134 30.08 5.50 14.93
C ARG A 134 29.48 6.25 13.75
N CYS A 135 29.05 5.55 12.71
CA CYS A 135 28.43 6.18 11.55
C CYS A 135 27.05 6.76 11.89
N LEU A 136 26.26 6.05 12.68
CA LEU A 136 24.93 6.49 13.12
C LEU A 136 25.00 7.60 14.19
N SER A 137 26.06 7.68 14.99
CA SER A 137 26.25 8.84 15.88
C SER A 137 26.59 10.14 15.13
N LEU A 138 27.10 10.04 13.89
CA LEU A 138 27.41 11.18 13.03
C LEU A 138 26.24 11.59 12.12
N ASP A 139 25.52 10.60 11.57
CA ASP A 139 24.29 10.79 10.79
C ASP A 139 23.34 9.64 11.11
N GLU A 140 22.49 9.86 12.13
CA GLU A 140 21.55 8.88 12.65
C GLU A 140 20.49 8.44 11.62
N ARG A 141 20.33 9.22 10.54
CA ARG A 141 19.39 8.98 9.44
C ARG A 141 20.07 8.44 8.19
N ASN A 142 21.34 8.03 8.29
CA ASN A 142 22.05 7.40 7.19
C ASN A 142 21.50 6.00 6.92
N PHE A 143 20.52 5.92 6.01
CA PHE A 143 19.87 4.64 5.66
C PHE A 143 20.86 3.60 5.13
N HIS A 144 21.95 4.00 4.47
CA HIS A 144 22.96 3.03 4.02
C HIS A 144 23.64 2.33 5.19
N CYS A 145 23.92 3.06 6.27
CA CYS A 145 24.50 2.48 7.47
C CYS A 145 23.48 1.59 8.20
N TRP A 146 22.20 1.97 8.22
CA TRP A 146 21.13 1.11 8.74
C TRP A 146 20.99 -0.18 7.93
N ASP A 147 21.01 -0.10 6.61
CA ASP A 147 20.97 -1.26 5.72
C ASP A 147 22.17 -2.17 5.94
N TYR A 148 23.36 -1.58 6.03
CA TYR A 148 24.59 -2.31 6.31
C TYR A 148 24.56 -2.99 7.68
N ARG A 149 24.08 -2.30 8.72
CA ARG A 149 23.91 -2.88 10.07
C ARG A 149 23.02 -4.12 10.01
N ARG A 150 21.89 -4.09 9.28
CA ARG A 150 21.01 -5.26 9.13
C ARG A 150 21.72 -6.44 8.47
N VAL A 151 22.60 -6.19 7.50
CA VAL A 151 23.47 -7.24 6.92
C VAL A 151 24.41 -7.79 7.99
N VAL A 152 25.13 -6.92 8.71
CA VAL A 152 26.07 -7.34 9.76
C VAL A 152 25.39 -8.17 10.85
N VAL A 153 24.24 -7.71 11.36
CA VAL A 153 23.43 -8.42 12.37
C VAL A 153 23.06 -9.84 11.92
N LYS A 154 22.60 -9.96 10.66
CA LYS A 154 22.23 -11.24 10.07
C LYS A 154 23.42 -12.20 10.01
N GLU A 155 24.59 -11.72 9.60
CA GLU A 155 25.79 -12.55 9.46
C GLU A 155 26.47 -12.85 10.82
N SER A 156 26.34 -11.95 11.80
CA SER A 156 26.98 -12.08 13.12
C SER A 156 26.17 -12.90 14.13
N GLY A 157 24.90 -13.19 13.84
CA GLY A 157 24.00 -13.91 14.75
C GLY A 157 23.58 -13.09 15.98
N VAL A 158 23.65 -11.74 15.90
CA VAL A 158 23.10 -10.87 16.95
C VAL A 158 21.59 -11.09 17.03
N SER A 159 21.07 -11.21 18.25
CA SER A 159 19.65 -11.51 18.43
C SER A 159 18.77 -10.29 18.11
N VAL A 160 17.53 -10.57 17.70
CA VAL A 160 16.50 -9.53 17.48
C VAL A 160 16.29 -8.68 18.75
N GLU A 161 16.34 -9.32 19.93
CA GLU A 161 16.27 -8.67 21.23
C GLU A 161 17.37 -7.61 21.43
N GLN A 162 18.63 -7.95 21.10
CA GLN A 162 19.75 -7.00 21.21
C GLN A 162 19.61 -5.81 20.25
N GLU A 163 19.06 -6.03 19.06
CA GLU A 163 18.77 -4.95 18.12
C GLU A 163 17.57 -4.10 18.56
N LEU A 164 16.58 -4.69 19.21
CA LEU A 164 15.49 -3.93 19.80
C LEU A 164 16.02 -3.00 20.91
N GLN A 165 16.89 -3.51 21.79
CA GLN A 165 17.60 -2.71 22.80
C GLN A 165 18.52 -1.64 22.19
N PHE A 166 19.06 -1.88 20.99
CA PHE A 166 19.76 -0.84 20.25
C PHE A 166 18.82 0.29 19.83
N THR A 167 17.61 -0.02 19.36
CA THR A 167 16.61 1.01 19.06
C THR A 167 16.14 1.77 20.31
N ASP A 168 16.02 1.10 21.47
CA ASP A 168 15.68 1.75 22.74
C ASP A 168 16.71 2.84 23.09
N ARG A 169 18.01 2.51 22.98
CA ARG A 169 19.10 3.46 23.24
C ARG A 169 19.07 4.66 22.29
N LEU A 170 18.77 4.42 21.00
CA LEU A 170 18.71 5.50 20.02
C LEU A 170 17.48 6.39 20.19
N ILE A 171 16.32 5.83 20.52
CA ILE A 171 15.10 6.61 20.81
C ILE A 171 15.27 7.38 22.12
N GLY A 172 15.84 6.76 23.15
CA GLY A 172 16.09 7.41 24.45
C GLY A 172 17.11 8.56 24.36
N SER A 173 18.01 8.53 23.38
CA SER A 173 18.93 9.64 23.11
C SER A 173 18.37 10.68 22.15
N ASN A 174 17.60 10.25 21.15
CA ASN A 174 16.93 11.13 20.20
C ASN A 174 15.63 10.49 19.66
N PHE A 175 14.50 10.86 20.26
CA PHE A 175 13.19 10.36 19.86
C PHE A 175 12.75 10.88 18.48
N SER A 176 13.42 11.89 17.90
CA SER A 176 13.18 12.33 16.51
C SER A 176 13.78 11.41 15.45
N ASN A 177 14.51 10.37 15.84
CA ASN A 177 15.15 9.45 14.90
C ASN A 177 14.14 8.49 14.27
N TYR A 178 13.54 8.91 13.14
CA TYR A 178 12.61 8.09 12.35
C TYR A 178 13.17 6.71 11.98
N SER A 179 14.47 6.60 11.71
CA SER A 179 15.08 5.33 11.31
C SER A 179 15.04 4.30 12.43
N SER A 180 15.19 4.74 13.69
CA SER A 180 15.05 3.86 14.86
C SER A 180 13.63 3.35 15.02
N TRP A 181 12.61 4.21 14.93
CA TRP A 181 11.20 3.82 14.98
C TRP A 181 10.82 2.86 13.84
N HIS A 182 11.28 3.15 12.63
CA HIS A 182 11.06 2.26 11.49
C HIS A 182 11.70 0.90 11.72
N TYR A 183 12.96 0.84 12.16
CA TYR A 183 13.62 -0.44 12.40
C TYR A 183 12.91 -1.22 13.50
N ARG A 184 12.50 -0.52 14.58
CA ARG A 184 11.67 -1.08 15.65
C ARG A 184 10.39 -1.73 15.14
N SER A 185 9.67 -1.08 14.21
CA SER A 185 8.47 -1.65 13.58
C SER A 185 8.71 -2.95 12.80
N THR A 186 9.95 -3.20 12.37
CA THR A 186 10.34 -4.45 11.69
C THR A 186 10.81 -5.54 12.65
N LEU A 187 11.34 -5.17 13.82
CA LEU A 187 11.87 -6.11 14.82
C LEU A 187 10.75 -6.67 15.71
N LEU A 188 9.78 -5.83 16.10
CA LEU A 188 8.72 -6.23 17.02
C LEU A 188 7.90 -7.45 16.54
N PRO A 189 7.46 -7.55 15.27
CA PRO A 189 6.73 -8.73 14.81
C PRO A 189 7.57 -10.01 14.81
N GLN A 190 8.91 -9.90 14.75
CA GLN A 190 9.81 -11.06 14.79
C GLN A 190 9.98 -11.60 16.22
N LEU A 191 9.97 -10.71 17.21
CA LEU A 191 10.20 -11.06 18.62
C LEU A 191 8.90 -11.37 19.37
N HIS A 192 7.83 -10.67 19.03
CA HIS A 192 6.53 -10.75 19.69
C HIS A 192 5.39 -10.99 18.69
N PRO A 193 5.41 -12.09 17.92
CA PRO A 193 4.37 -12.37 16.95
C PRO A 193 3.01 -12.59 17.65
N GLN A 194 1.93 -12.07 17.08
CA GLN A 194 0.58 -12.44 17.53
C GLN A 194 0.32 -13.93 17.22
N PRO A 195 -0.25 -14.71 18.16
CA PRO A 195 -0.64 -16.09 17.91
C PRO A 195 -1.64 -16.18 16.74
N ALA A 196 -1.52 -17.21 15.90
CA ALA A 196 -2.50 -17.47 14.86
C ALA A 196 -3.87 -17.82 15.49
N PRO A 197 -5.00 -17.39 14.89
CA PRO A 197 -6.35 -17.60 15.44
C PRO A 197 -6.69 -19.06 15.76
N ASP A 198 -6.03 -20.04 15.12
CA ASP A 198 -6.36 -21.46 15.24
C ASP A 198 -5.49 -22.26 16.23
N SER A 199 -4.60 -21.61 16.97
CA SER A 199 -3.75 -22.30 17.97
C SER A 199 -4.51 -22.78 19.22
N ALA A 200 -5.82 -22.57 19.29
CA ALA A 200 -6.71 -23.04 20.36
C ALA A 200 -7.35 -24.41 20.11
N SER A 201 -7.22 -25.03 18.93
CA SER A 201 -7.68 -26.41 18.72
C SER A 201 -6.56 -27.42 19.06
N ASN A 202 -6.82 -28.28 20.06
CA ASN A 202 -5.96 -29.41 20.47
C ASN A 202 -5.86 -30.48 19.37
N THR A 203 -5.20 -30.18 18.26
CA THR A 203 -4.80 -31.18 17.26
C THR A 203 -3.30 -31.09 17.02
N SER A 204 -2.62 -32.21 17.19
CA SER A 204 -1.17 -32.38 17.08
C SER A 204 -0.59 -31.68 15.84
N PRO A 205 0.59 -31.03 15.96
CA PRO A 205 1.20 -30.34 14.82
C PRO A 205 1.58 -31.36 13.74
N SER A 206 1.05 -31.17 12.53
CA SER A 206 1.46 -31.95 11.36
C SER A 206 2.89 -31.54 10.93
N PRO A 207 3.73 -32.46 10.41
CA PRO A 207 5.17 -32.19 10.20
C PRO A 207 5.47 -31.37 8.93
N THR A 208 4.47 -30.71 8.33
CA THR A 208 4.59 -30.05 7.02
C THR A 208 3.93 -28.67 7.03
N ALA A 209 4.16 -27.91 8.10
CA ALA A 209 3.92 -26.47 8.05
C ALA A 209 4.98 -25.84 7.14
N SER A 210 4.52 -25.24 6.06
CA SER A 210 5.32 -24.37 5.18
C SER A 210 5.84 -23.16 5.98
N PRO A 211 6.89 -22.44 5.55
CA PRO A 211 7.54 -21.39 6.34
C PRO A 211 6.48 -20.38 6.78
N GLN A 212 6.34 -20.21 8.10
CA GLN A 212 5.42 -19.26 8.72
C GLN A 212 5.54 -17.91 8.02
N ILE A 213 4.50 -17.53 7.26
CA ILE A 213 4.34 -16.16 6.77
C ILE A 213 4.28 -15.32 8.04
N HIS A 214 5.31 -14.50 8.24
CA HIS A 214 5.44 -13.72 9.46
C HIS A 214 4.21 -12.84 9.57
N SER A 215 3.33 -13.14 10.52
CA SER A 215 2.26 -12.21 10.85
C SER A 215 2.94 -10.89 11.22
N HIS A 216 2.67 -9.84 10.45
CA HIS A 216 3.13 -8.49 10.76
C HIS A 216 2.49 -7.94 12.07
N ARG A 217 1.74 -8.77 12.81
CA ARG A 217 1.06 -8.41 14.05
C ARG A 217 1.98 -8.63 15.24
N VAL A 218 2.06 -7.59 16.07
CA VAL A 218 2.70 -7.62 17.39
C VAL A 218 1.66 -8.08 18.42
N CYS A 219 2.03 -8.92 19.37
CA CYS A 219 1.13 -9.34 20.44
C CYS A 219 0.62 -8.14 21.26
N GLU A 220 -0.59 -8.23 21.81
CA GLU A 220 -1.24 -7.08 22.44
C GLU A 220 -0.45 -6.54 23.64
N GLU A 221 0.10 -7.42 24.49
CA GLU A 221 0.91 -7.01 25.65
C GLU A 221 2.06 -6.07 25.24
N GLN A 222 2.75 -6.40 24.14
CA GLN A 222 3.84 -5.57 23.65
C GLN A 222 3.31 -4.29 22.97
N LEU A 223 2.19 -4.36 22.25
CA LEU A 223 1.56 -3.15 21.67
C LEU A 223 1.21 -2.11 22.74
N LEU A 224 0.71 -2.52 23.91
CA LEU A 224 0.39 -1.60 25.00
C LEU A 224 1.62 -0.85 25.50
N LYS A 225 2.76 -1.53 25.63
CA LYS A 225 4.05 -0.91 26.00
C LYS A 225 4.53 0.06 24.93
N GLU A 226 4.33 -0.26 23.66
CA GLU A 226 4.72 0.61 22.54
C GLU A 226 3.83 1.86 22.42
N TYR A 227 2.54 1.78 22.77
CA TYR A 227 1.69 2.97 22.85
C TYR A 227 2.23 3.95 23.89
N GLU A 228 2.58 3.48 25.09
CA GLU A 228 3.17 4.31 26.15
C GLU A 228 4.52 4.92 25.73
N LEU A 229 5.38 4.13 25.08
CA LEU A 229 6.67 4.62 24.57
C LEU A 229 6.47 5.75 23.55
N ALA A 230 5.57 5.56 22.59
CA ALA A 230 5.28 6.56 21.57
C ALA A 230 4.62 7.80 22.18
N HIS A 231 3.66 7.62 23.10
CA HIS A 231 3.02 8.69 23.87
C HIS A 231 4.06 9.59 24.53
N ASN A 232 4.96 9.01 25.32
CA ASN A 232 5.99 9.78 26.00
C ASN A 232 6.84 10.61 25.03
N ALA A 233 7.15 10.08 23.84
CA ALA A 233 7.91 10.80 22.82
C ALA A 233 7.14 12.01 22.26
N PHE A 234 5.91 11.83 21.78
CA PHE A 234 5.15 12.93 21.17
C PHE A 234 4.52 13.90 22.18
N PHE A 235 4.40 13.54 23.46
CA PHE A 235 4.08 14.52 24.51
C PHE A 235 5.31 15.30 25.01
N THR A 236 6.52 14.75 24.84
CA THR A 236 7.76 15.48 25.13
C THR A 236 8.04 16.55 24.07
N ASP A 237 7.84 16.23 22.79
CA ASP A 237 7.86 17.21 21.69
C ASP A 237 6.70 16.94 20.72
N PRO A 238 5.58 17.65 20.88
CA PRO A 238 4.41 17.54 20.01
C PRO A 238 4.67 17.85 18.54
N ASN A 239 5.75 18.55 18.21
CA ASN A 239 6.11 18.88 16.83
C ASN A 239 6.91 17.77 16.15
N ASP A 240 7.48 16.82 16.90
CA ASP A 240 8.21 15.69 16.31
C ASP A 240 7.28 14.72 15.62
N GLN A 241 7.38 14.63 14.30
CA GLN A 241 6.51 13.78 13.50
C GLN A 241 6.79 12.28 13.66
N SER A 242 8.00 11.87 14.06
CA SER A 242 8.43 10.47 13.97
C SER A 242 7.62 9.58 14.89
N ALA A 243 7.44 10.02 16.14
CA ALA A 243 6.61 9.32 17.11
C ALA A 243 5.14 9.24 16.66
N TRP A 244 4.58 10.29 16.08
CA TRP A 244 3.20 10.28 15.54
C TRP A 244 3.02 9.28 14.38
N PHE A 245 3.98 9.21 13.46
CA PHE A 245 3.94 8.23 12.37
C PHE A 245 4.07 6.80 12.88
N TYR A 246 4.92 6.57 13.88
CA TYR A 246 5.04 5.28 14.54
C TYR A 246 3.76 4.90 15.29
N TYR A 247 3.16 5.84 16.03
CA TYR A 247 1.88 5.64 16.71
C TYR A 247 0.76 5.29 15.74
N ARG A 248 0.71 5.98 14.58
CA ARG A 248 -0.22 5.64 13.50
C ARG A 248 0.01 4.21 12.97
N TRP A 249 1.25 3.72 12.93
CA TRP A 249 1.54 2.34 12.58
C TRP A 249 1.06 1.37 13.67
N LEU A 250 1.22 1.69 14.95
CA LEU A 250 0.69 0.90 16.08
C LEU A 250 -0.85 0.82 16.08
N LEU A 251 -1.54 1.88 15.66
CA LEU A 251 -2.99 1.87 15.41
C LEU A 251 -3.37 1.14 14.11
N GLY A 252 -2.38 0.90 13.25
CA GLY A 252 -2.54 0.25 11.97
C GLY A 252 -2.98 -1.20 12.10
N ARG A 253 -3.48 -1.73 10.99
CA ARG A 253 -3.87 -3.14 10.86
C ARG A 253 -2.72 -3.88 10.19
N ALA A 254 -2.45 -5.11 10.62
CA ALA A 254 -1.59 -5.97 9.84
C ALA A 254 -2.25 -6.36 8.52
N GLU A 255 -1.43 -6.88 7.62
CA GLU A 255 -1.92 -7.45 6.39
C GLU A 255 -2.98 -8.52 6.66
N ARG A 256 -4.10 -8.43 5.95
CA ARG A 256 -5.16 -9.44 5.99
C ARG A 256 -4.72 -10.67 5.22
N GLU A 257 -5.18 -11.83 5.67
CA GLU A 257 -5.01 -13.06 4.90
C GLU A 257 -5.88 -13.03 3.64
N GLU A 258 -5.39 -13.71 2.62
CA GLU A 258 -6.08 -13.92 1.36
C GLU A 258 -7.17 -14.98 1.56
N MET A 259 -8.43 -14.57 1.49
CA MET A 259 -9.58 -15.45 1.70
C MET A 259 -10.74 -15.10 0.78
N ILE A 260 -11.58 -16.09 0.48
CA ILE A 260 -12.88 -15.87 -0.16
C ILE A 260 -13.78 -15.18 0.86
N SER A 261 -14.19 -13.94 0.59
CA SER A 261 -15.03 -13.11 1.46
C SER A 261 -16.52 -13.22 1.15
N CYS A 262 -16.87 -13.48 -0.11
CA CYS A 262 -18.27 -13.62 -0.52
C CYS A 262 -18.39 -14.56 -1.73
N VAL A 263 -19.43 -15.38 -1.73
CA VAL A 263 -19.94 -16.10 -2.90
C VAL A 263 -21.38 -15.65 -3.12
N TYR A 264 -21.71 -15.26 -4.35
CA TYR A 264 -23.04 -14.85 -4.79
C TYR A 264 -23.44 -15.66 -6.01
N VAL A 265 -24.67 -16.15 -6.04
CA VAL A 265 -25.23 -16.91 -7.17
C VAL A 265 -26.53 -16.26 -7.64
N SER A 266 -26.66 -16.10 -8.96
CA SER A 266 -27.85 -15.58 -9.62
C SER A 266 -28.47 -16.66 -10.50
N ARG A 267 -29.75 -16.95 -10.25
CA ARG A 267 -30.55 -17.93 -10.99
C ARG A 267 -30.85 -17.46 -12.41
N GLU A 268 -31.32 -16.22 -12.53
CA GLU A 268 -31.72 -15.59 -13.79
C GLU A 268 -30.59 -15.58 -14.84
N ARG A 269 -29.35 -15.39 -14.38
CA ARG A 269 -28.17 -15.29 -15.24
C ARG A 269 -27.33 -16.56 -15.28
N GLU A 270 -27.69 -17.55 -14.47
CA GLU A 270 -26.91 -18.76 -14.23
C GLU A 270 -25.43 -18.42 -14.01
N ARG A 271 -25.16 -17.54 -13.04
CA ARG A 271 -23.82 -16.96 -12.80
C ARG A 271 -23.43 -17.04 -11.34
N VAL A 272 -22.15 -17.33 -11.10
CA VAL A 272 -21.52 -17.24 -9.78
C VAL A 272 -20.53 -16.07 -9.78
N SER A 273 -20.58 -15.25 -8.74
CA SER A 273 -19.61 -14.19 -8.45
C SER A 273 -18.93 -14.48 -7.13
N VAL A 274 -17.62 -14.23 -7.07
CA VAL A 274 -16.79 -14.48 -5.88
C VAL A 274 -16.01 -13.22 -5.57
N ALA A 275 -16.05 -12.79 -4.30
CA ALA A 275 -15.25 -11.69 -3.80
C ALA A 275 -14.15 -12.19 -2.86
N PHE A 276 -12.98 -11.57 -2.91
CA PHE A 276 -11.80 -11.88 -2.12
C PHE A 276 -11.42 -10.71 -1.21
N SER A 277 -10.80 -11.01 -0.07
CA SER A 277 -10.30 -10.01 0.89
C SER A 277 -9.22 -9.08 0.30
N LYS A 278 -8.51 -9.53 -0.74
CA LYS A 278 -7.51 -8.79 -1.51
C LYS A 278 -7.66 -9.05 -3.02
N PRO A 279 -7.18 -8.16 -3.89
CA PRO A 279 -7.16 -8.42 -5.33
C PRO A 279 -6.29 -9.62 -5.69
N VAL A 280 -6.85 -10.59 -6.44
CA VAL A 280 -6.19 -11.85 -6.83
C VAL A 280 -6.20 -12.07 -8.33
N HIS A 281 -5.35 -12.97 -8.82
CA HIS A 281 -5.37 -13.45 -10.21
C HIS A 281 -5.94 -14.87 -10.31
N ALA A 282 -7.27 -14.99 -10.23
CA ALA A 282 -7.96 -16.28 -10.13
C ALA A 282 -7.68 -17.27 -11.29
N GLN A 283 -7.33 -16.77 -12.49
CA GLN A 283 -6.98 -17.61 -13.63
C GLN A 283 -5.67 -18.38 -13.43
N SER A 284 -4.75 -17.87 -12.60
CA SER A 284 -3.51 -18.58 -12.23
C SER A 284 -3.62 -19.27 -10.87
N GLU A 285 -4.44 -18.74 -9.94
CA GLU A 285 -4.46 -19.14 -8.53
C GLU A 285 -5.46 -20.26 -8.18
N GLY A 286 -6.02 -20.93 -9.19
CA GLY A 286 -6.75 -22.20 -9.02
C GLY A 286 -8.09 -22.11 -8.25
N LEU A 287 -9.11 -21.48 -8.83
CA LEU A 287 -10.48 -21.54 -8.30
C LEU A 287 -11.27 -22.72 -8.88
N MET A 288 -11.85 -23.53 -8.00
CA MET A 288 -12.73 -24.64 -8.37
C MET A 288 -14.14 -24.39 -7.85
N LEU A 289 -15.14 -24.62 -8.71
CA LEU A 289 -16.55 -24.58 -8.35
C LEU A 289 -17.09 -26.02 -8.27
N VAL A 290 -17.79 -26.32 -7.19
CA VAL A 290 -18.53 -27.56 -6.99
C VAL A 290 -20.01 -27.20 -6.85
N LEU A 291 -20.87 -27.85 -7.64
CA LEU A 291 -22.32 -27.71 -7.60
C LEU A 291 -22.92 -29.08 -7.29
N ASP A 292 -23.69 -29.18 -6.21
CA ASP A 292 -24.33 -30.41 -5.73
C ASP A 292 -23.34 -31.59 -5.59
N GLY A 293 -22.14 -31.29 -5.08
CA GLY A 293 -21.07 -32.26 -4.90
C GLY A 293 -20.32 -32.62 -6.19
N GLN A 294 -20.67 -32.04 -7.35
CA GLN A 294 -20.02 -32.28 -8.63
C GLN A 294 -19.18 -31.08 -9.09
N PRO A 295 -17.88 -31.27 -9.39
CA PRO A 295 -17.04 -30.21 -9.95
C PRO A 295 -17.60 -29.68 -11.28
N GLN A 296 -17.61 -28.37 -11.43
CA GLN A 296 -18.07 -27.68 -12.64
C GLN A 296 -16.89 -27.19 -13.47
N GLN A 297 -16.94 -27.45 -14.78
CA GLN A 297 -15.97 -26.90 -15.73
C GLN A 297 -16.41 -25.50 -16.14
N VAL A 298 -15.82 -24.49 -15.48
CA VAL A 298 -16.17 -23.08 -15.69
C VAL A 298 -14.93 -22.24 -16.00
N GLU A 299 -15.12 -21.14 -16.71
CA GLU A 299 -14.08 -20.16 -16.97
C GLU A 299 -14.25 -18.93 -16.06
N TRP A 300 -13.26 -18.69 -15.20
CA TRP A 300 -13.21 -17.51 -14.35
C TRP A 300 -12.69 -16.29 -15.13
N ARG A 301 -13.43 -15.19 -15.02
CA ARG A 301 -13.07 -13.91 -15.61
C ARG A 301 -13.26 -12.76 -14.63
N SER A 302 -12.49 -11.70 -14.83
CA SER A 302 -12.62 -10.46 -14.07
C SER A 302 -13.89 -9.70 -14.46
N THR A 303 -14.40 -8.87 -13.56
CA THR A 303 -15.55 -7.98 -13.79
C THR A 303 -15.29 -6.96 -14.89
N HIS A 304 -14.04 -6.57 -15.10
CA HIS A 304 -13.63 -5.57 -16.08
C HIS A 304 -12.38 -6.04 -16.84
N PRO A 305 -12.32 -5.94 -18.19
CA PRO A 305 -11.20 -6.46 -18.99
C PRO A 305 -9.81 -5.88 -18.63
N ARG A 306 -9.78 -4.65 -18.11
CA ARG A 306 -8.54 -3.99 -17.64
C ARG A 306 -8.07 -4.45 -16.25
N LEU A 307 -8.92 -5.10 -15.46
CA LEU A 307 -8.60 -5.51 -14.09
C LEU A 307 -8.04 -6.94 -14.10
N ARG A 308 -6.72 -7.08 -14.31
CA ARG A 308 -6.04 -8.39 -14.29
C ARG A 308 -6.01 -9.01 -12.89
N HIS A 309 -5.73 -8.20 -11.88
CA HIS A 309 -5.92 -8.58 -10.47
C HIS A 309 -7.19 -7.88 -10.00
N SER A 310 -8.14 -8.66 -9.51
CA SER A 310 -9.45 -8.15 -9.09
C SER A 310 -9.85 -8.80 -7.77
N PRO A 311 -10.48 -8.06 -6.85
CA PRO A 311 -11.09 -8.67 -5.68
C PRO A 311 -12.40 -9.37 -6.04
N VAL A 312 -12.99 -9.15 -7.23
CA VAL A 312 -14.23 -9.82 -7.66
C VAL A 312 -14.03 -10.52 -9.00
N TRP A 313 -14.42 -11.79 -9.04
CA TRP A 313 -14.36 -12.68 -10.19
C TRP A 313 -15.71 -13.34 -10.44
N LEU A 314 -15.96 -13.73 -11.69
CA LEU A 314 -17.23 -14.33 -12.11
C LEU A 314 -16.98 -15.52 -13.04
N CYS A 315 -17.92 -16.45 -13.01
CA CYS A 315 -18.05 -17.49 -14.02
C CYS A 315 -19.53 -17.73 -14.35
N ASP A 316 -19.81 -18.09 -15.60
CA ASP A 316 -21.15 -18.53 -15.99
C ASP A 316 -21.25 -20.05 -15.82
N LEU A 317 -22.39 -20.49 -15.33
CA LEU A 317 -22.74 -21.90 -15.23
C LEU A 317 -23.24 -22.41 -16.58
N PRO A 318 -23.14 -23.72 -16.84
CA PRO A 318 -23.80 -24.33 -17.98
C PRO A 318 -25.31 -24.00 -17.99
N PRO A 319 -25.91 -23.76 -19.17
CA PRO A 319 -27.34 -23.46 -19.25
C PRO A 319 -28.20 -24.58 -18.66
N GLY A 320 -29.16 -24.21 -17.82
CA GLY A 320 -30.03 -25.16 -17.12
C GLY A 320 -29.49 -25.65 -15.78
N SER A 321 -28.22 -25.37 -15.42
CA SER A 321 -27.60 -25.86 -14.18
C SER A 321 -28.34 -25.42 -12.94
N VAL A 322 -28.82 -24.18 -12.92
CA VAL A 322 -29.51 -23.61 -11.78
C VAL A 322 -30.72 -22.81 -12.23
N SER A 323 -31.34 -23.07 -13.37
CA SER A 323 -32.49 -22.25 -13.83
C SER A 323 -33.83 -22.63 -13.19
N ASP A 324 -34.03 -23.91 -12.83
CA ASP A 324 -35.29 -24.43 -12.28
C ASP A 324 -35.53 -24.05 -10.82
N ILE A 325 -36.38 -23.03 -10.61
CA ILE A 325 -36.72 -22.44 -9.30
C ILE A 325 -37.26 -23.44 -8.27
N SER A 326 -37.71 -24.63 -8.70
CA SER A 326 -38.21 -25.65 -7.80
C SER A 326 -37.08 -26.42 -7.07
N ASN A 327 -35.87 -26.42 -7.64
CA ASN A 327 -34.73 -27.16 -7.10
C ASN A 327 -33.93 -26.33 -6.09
N GLU A 328 -33.32 -27.03 -5.14
CA GLU A 328 -32.29 -26.49 -4.26
C GLU A 328 -30.92 -26.91 -4.78
N HIS A 329 -29.94 -26.01 -4.69
CA HIS A 329 -28.57 -26.27 -5.10
C HIS A 329 -27.57 -25.85 -4.03
N ASN A 330 -26.55 -26.67 -3.79
CA ASN A 330 -25.42 -26.34 -2.92
C ASN A 330 -24.19 -26.03 -3.76
N LEU A 331 -23.64 -24.84 -3.58
CA LEU A 331 -22.45 -24.37 -4.28
C LEU A 331 -21.30 -24.25 -3.29
N THR A 332 -20.15 -24.83 -3.63
CA THR A 332 -18.90 -24.63 -2.90
C THR A 332 -17.84 -24.09 -3.84
N VAL A 333 -17.25 -22.96 -3.46
CA VAL A 333 -16.08 -22.42 -4.17
C VAL A 333 -14.83 -22.72 -3.36
N HIS A 334 -13.91 -23.48 -3.95
CA HIS A 334 -12.62 -23.80 -3.35
C HIS A 334 -11.53 -22.91 -3.95
N TRP A 335 -10.68 -22.38 -3.08
CA TRP A 335 -9.40 -21.81 -3.45
C TRP A 335 -8.31 -22.85 -3.20
N THR A 336 -7.87 -23.52 -4.26
CA THR A 336 -7.03 -24.72 -4.12
C THR A 336 -5.63 -24.41 -3.59
N GLU A 337 -5.05 -23.26 -3.94
CA GLU A 337 -3.71 -22.85 -3.47
C GLU A 337 -3.67 -22.51 -1.97
N LYS A 338 -4.79 -22.01 -1.42
CA LYS A 338 -4.88 -21.59 -0.01
C LYS A 338 -5.61 -22.60 0.87
N TYR A 339 -6.14 -23.68 0.29
CA TYR A 339 -6.93 -24.70 0.97
C TYR A 339 -8.15 -24.13 1.73
N THR A 340 -8.68 -23.00 1.27
CA THR A 340 -9.90 -22.38 1.82
C THR A 340 -11.09 -22.66 0.90
N HIS A 341 -12.30 -22.63 1.45
CA HIS A 341 -13.53 -22.78 0.68
C HIS A 341 -14.65 -21.94 1.27
N ARG A 342 -15.70 -21.71 0.48
CA ARG A 342 -16.93 -21.07 0.93
C ARG A 342 -18.15 -21.72 0.29
N ASP A 343 -19.12 -22.04 1.15
CA ASP A 343 -20.38 -22.65 0.76
C ASP A 343 -21.49 -21.61 0.61
N CYS A 344 -22.41 -21.85 -0.33
CA CYS A 344 -23.58 -21.04 -0.59
C CYS A 344 -24.74 -21.94 -1.06
N ALA A 345 -25.87 -21.92 -0.34
CA ALA A 345 -27.06 -22.68 -0.69
C ALA A 345 -28.06 -21.79 -1.45
N LEU A 346 -28.46 -22.21 -2.65
CA LEU A 346 -29.52 -21.60 -3.44
C LEU A 346 -30.83 -22.36 -3.23
N TYR A 347 -31.69 -21.83 -2.35
CA TYR A 347 -32.94 -22.47 -1.96
C TYR A 347 -34.03 -22.41 -3.04
N THR A 348 -34.99 -23.35 -2.96
CA THR A 348 -36.22 -23.35 -3.75
C THR A 348 -36.97 -22.02 -3.63
N GLY A 349 -37.45 -21.48 -4.75
CA GLY A 349 -38.17 -20.19 -4.77
C GLY A 349 -37.28 -18.95 -4.80
N CYS A 350 -35.98 -19.07 -4.51
CA CYS A 350 -35.06 -17.95 -4.49
C CYS A 350 -34.45 -17.69 -5.88
N ALA A 351 -34.49 -16.43 -6.32
CA ALA A 351 -33.87 -15.98 -7.57
C ALA A 351 -32.35 -15.80 -7.45
N GLU A 352 -31.84 -15.67 -6.23
CA GLU A 352 -30.42 -15.51 -5.92
C GLU A 352 -30.15 -15.92 -4.48
N SER A 353 -28.88 -16.17 -4.18
CA SER A 353 -28.40 -16.45 -2.82
C SER A 353 -26.95 -15.99 -2.66
N TRP A 354 -26.49 -15.81 -1.43
CA TRP A 354 -25.12 -15.47 -1.12
C TRP A 354 -24.68 -15.99 0.24
N CYS A 355 -23.37 -16.14 0.39
CA CYS A 355 -22.68 -16.27 1.66
C CYS A 355 -21.59 -15.21 1.70
N ARG A 356 -21.57 -14.36 2.73
CA ARG A 356 -20.65 -13.22 2.86
C ARG A 356 -20.23 -13.09 4.31
N ASP A 357 -18.94 -12.88 4.56
CA ASP A 357 -18.51 -12.37 5.86
C ASP A 357 -18.83 -10.87 5.94
N SER A 358 -19.37 -10.42 7.07
CA SER A 358 -19.56 -8.98 7.27
C SER A 358 -18.22 -8.27 7.43
N ALA A 359 -18.19 -6.96 7.20
CA ALA A 359 -17.02 -6.14 7.48
C ALA A 359 -16.63 -6.17 8.97
N THR A 360 -17.59 -6.48 9.86
CA THR A 360 -17.34 -6.68 11.29
C THR A 360 -16.65 -8.01 11.54
N ASP A 361 -17.17 -9.12 10.98
CA ASP A 361 -16.59 -10.46 11.16
C ASP A 361 -15.14 -10.54 10.64
N GLN A 362 -14.85 -9.78 9.58
CA GLN A 362 -13.52 -9.73 8.97
C GLN A 362 -12.55 -8.73 9.62
N GLU A 363 -12.98 -8.02 10.68
CA GLU A 363 -12.25 -6.88 11.23
C GLU A 363 -11.80 -5.88 10.15
N LEU A 364 -12.64 -5.70 9.12
CA LEU A 364 -12.24 -5.07 7.87
C LEU A 364 -11.87 -3.60 8.10
N PHE A 365 -12.73 -2.90 8.83
CA PHE A 365 -12.61 -1.46 9.08
C PHE A 365 -12.06 -1.12 10.47
N ARG A 366 -12.20 -2.03 11.44
CA ARG A 366 -11.63 -1.93 12.79
C ARG A 366 -11.25 -3.33 13.28
N SER A 367 -10.19 -3.42 14.09
CA SER A 367 -9.91 -4.63 14.87
C SER A 367 -10.78 -4.66 16.12
N GLU A 368 -11.10 -5.84 16.61
CA GLU A 368 -11.66 -5.98 17.94
C GLU A 368 -10.64 -5.50 18.98
N LEU A 369 -11.14 -4.85 20.03
CA LEU A 369 -10.33 -4.30 21.10
C LEU A 369 -10.65 -5.05 22.39
N SER A 370 -9.61 -5.51 23.08
CA SER A 370 -9.73 -5.95 24.47
C SER A 370 -10.15 -4.78 25.37
N VAL A 371 -10.60 -5.11 26.59
CA VAL A 371 -10.96 -4.10 27.59
C VAL A 371 -9.75 -3.23 27.93
N GLU A 372 -8.58 -3.85 28.05
CA GLU A 372 -7.31 -3.21 28.35
C GLU A 372 -6.90 -2.25 27.23
N LYS A 373 -6.91 -2.72 25.97
CA LYS A 373 -6.55 -1.89 24.82
C LYS A 373 -7.54 -0.74 24.61
N SER A 374 -8.84 -1.01 24.76
CA SER A 374 -9.87 0.02 24.70
C SER A 374 -9.65 1.12 25.75
N SER A 375 -9.36 0.73 26.99
CA SER A 375 -9.06 1.67 28.09
C SER A 375 -7.83 2.54 27.78
N VAL A 376 -6.74 1.95 27.28
CA VAL A 376 -5.53 2.69 26.89
C VAL A 376 -5.83 3.68 25.76
N LEU A 377 -6.49 3.25 24.68
CA LEU A 377 -6.80 4.15 23.56
C LEU A 377 -7.77 5.27 23.95
N GLN A 378 -8.68 5.03 24.90
CA GLN A 378 -9.57 6.06 25.43
C GLN A 378 -8.79 7.10 26.25
N ALA A 379 -7.83 6.67 27.08
CA ALA A 379 -6.95 7.56 27.83
C ALA A 379 -6.05 8.38 26.90
N GLU A 380 -5.55 7.77 25.82
CA GLU A 380 -4.79 8.44 24.77
C GLU A 380 -5.62 9.52 24.06
N LEU A 381 -6.87 9.22 23.72
CA LEU A 381 -7.79 10.18 23.11
C LEU A 381 -8.03 11.38 24.03
N GLN A 382 -8.24 11.13 25.33
CA GLN A 382 -8.39 12.19 26.32
C GLN A 382 -7.14 13.06 26.42
N SER A 383 -5.97 12.43 26.48
CA SER A 383 -4.69 13.13 26.56
C SER A 383 -4.43 13.97 25.31
N CYS A 384 -4.68 13.42 24.12
CA CYS A 384 -4.55 14.16 22.87
C CYS A 384 -5.51 15.36 22.81
N ASN A 385 -6.75 15.22 23.30
CA ASN A 385 -7.66 16.36 23.38
C ASN A 385 -7.12 17.48 24.28
N GLN A 386 -6.52 17.14 25.43
CA GLN A 386 -5.86 18.13 26.30
C GLN A 386 -4.66 18.79 25.59
N LEU A 387 -3.86 18.02 24.86
CA LEU A 387 -2.77 18.57 24.06
C LEU A 387 -3.28 19.51 22.98
N LEU A 388 -4.40 19.19 22.33
CA LEU A 388 -5.01 20.03 21.31
C LEU A 388 -5.54 21.36 21.89
N GLU A 389 -6.02 21.37 23.13
CA GLU A 389 -6.38 22.61 23.83
C GLU A 389 -5.16 23.54 24.03
N LEU A 390 -3.99 22.97 24.30
CA LEU A 390 -2.73 23.69 24.45
C LEU A 390 -2.12 24.11 23.10
N GLU A 391 -2.20 23.23 22.10
CA GLU A 391 -1.67 23.44 20.75
C GLU A 391 -2.74 23.24 19.65
N PRO A 392 -3.67 24.19 19.45
CA PRO A 392 -4.80 24.02 18.52
C PRO A 392 -4.42 23.84 17.05
N GLN A 393 -3.18 24.20 16.69
CA GLN A 393 -2.64 24.08 15.33
C GLN A 393 -1.77 22.84 15.15
N ASN A 394 -1.73 21.92 16.12
CA ASN A 394 -0.97 20.69 16.00
C ASN A 394 -1.72 19.69 15.09
N LYS A 395 -1.36 19.70 13.80
CA LYS A 395 -1.93 18.82 12.77
C LYS A 395 -1.74 17.33 13.06
N TRP A 396 -0.68 16.95 13.77
CA TRP A 396 -0.40 15.55 14.10
C TRP A 396 -1.33 15.07 15.19
N CYS A 397 -1.48 15.87 16.24
CA CYS A 397 -2.46 15.62 17.31
C CYS A 397 -3.89 15.52 16.76
N LEU A 398 -4.32 16.48 15.92
CA LEU A 398 -5.63 16.45 15.25
C LEU A 398 -5.85 15.16 14.45
N LEU A 399 -4.86 14.75 13.65
CA LEU A 399 -4.97 13.51 12.87
C LEU A 399 -5.01 12.28 13.78
N THR A 400 -4.23 12.26 14.86
CA THR A 400 -4.22 11.14 15.82
C THR A 400 -5.55 11.02 16.56
N ILE A 401 -6.17 12.14 16.98
CA ILE A 401 -7.52 12.17 17.56
C ILE A 401 -8.54 11.51 16.62
N ILE A 402 -8.51 11.88 15.34
CA ILE A 402 -9.36 11.27 14.29
C ILE A 402 -9.13 9.75 14.20
N LEU A 403 -7.88 9.30 14.24
CA LEU A 403 -7.53 7.88 14.15
C LEU A 403 -7.91 7.10 15.42
N LEU A 404 -7.81 7.71 16.61
CA LEU A 404 -8.22 7.12 17.87
C LEU A 404 -9.75 6.96 17.94
N MET A 405 -10.50 8.01 17.60
CA MET A 405 -11.96 7.93 17.47
C MET A 405 -12.38 6.84 16.48
N ARG A 406 -11.65 6.71 15.36
CA ARG A 406 -11.87 5.65 14.37
C ARG A 406 -11.63 4.25 14.94
N ALA A 407 -10.59 4.07 15.75
CA ALA A 407 -10.24 2.80 16.36
C ALA A 407 -11.24 2.39 17.45
N LEU A 408 -11.67 3.34 18.28
CA LEU A 408 -12.57 3.12 19.42
C LEU A 408 -14.02 2.89 18.99
N ASP A 409 -14.65 3.89 18.37
CA ASP A 409 -16.04 3.82 17.94
C ASP A 409 -16.28 4.77 16.74
N PRO A 410 -16.11 4.26 15.50
CA PRO A 410 -16.22 5.10 14.31
C PRO A 410 -17.64 5.61 14.05
N LEU A 411 -18.67 4.92 14.56
CA LEU A 411 -20.07 5.31 14.40
C LEU A 411 -20.47 6.33 15.48
N GLY A 412 -20.07 6.09 16.74
CA GLY A 412 -20.32 7.01 17.85
C GLY A 412 -19.64 8.37 17.68
N HIS A 413 -18.41 8.39 17.15
CA HIS A 413 -17.63 9.61 16.95
C HIS A 413 -17.75 10.23 15.55
N GLU A 414 -18.72 9.82 14.72
CA GLU A 414 -18.81 10.30 13.32
C GLU A 414 -18.88 11.83 13.23
N LYS A 415 -19.71 12.47 14.06
CA LYS A 415 -19.89 13.93 14.04
C LYS A 415 -18.61 14.69 14.45
N GLU A 416 -17.96 14.23 15.51
CA GLU A 416 -16.71 14.81 16.03
C GLU A 416 -15.58 14.63 15.03
N THR A 417 -15.47 13.43 14.44
CA THR A 417 -14.51 13.11 13.38
C THR A 417 -14.63 14.09 12.21
N LEU A 418 -15.85 14.36 11.75
CA LEU A 418 -16.09 15.32 10.65
C LEU A 418 -15.69 16.74 11.02
N ALA A 419 -15.93 17.17 12.27
CA ALA A 419 -15.50 18.48 12.75
C ALA A 419 -13.97 18.59 12.76
N HIS A 420 -13.26 17.60 13.31
CA HIS A 420 -11.80 17.58 13.33
C HIS A 420 -11.19 17.56 11.91
N PHE A 421 -11.82 16.87 10.95
CA PHE A 421 -11.37 16.95 9.54
C PHE A 421 -11.44 18.37 8.98
N GLN A 422 -12.47 19.16 9.32
CA GLN A 422 -12.55 20.55 8.86
C GLN A 422 -11.40 21.37 9.46
N THR A 423 -11.20 21.30 10.77
CA THR A 423 -10.09 21.99 11.45
C THR A 423 -8.74 21.57 10.87
N LEU A 424 -8.53 20.27 10.62
CA LEU A 424 -7.27 19.75 10.09
C LEU A 424 -6.97 20.29 8.67
N LYS A 425 -7.98 20.46 7.82
CA LYS A 425 -7.79 21.08 6.50
C LYS A 425 -7.43 22.56 6.59
N GLU A 426 -7.92 23.27 7.61
CA GLU A 426 -7.59 24.69 7.84
C GLU A 426 -6.17 24.85 8.38
N VAL A 427 -5.78 24.01 9.35
CA VAL A 427 -4.44 23.98 9.94
C VAL A 427 -3.39 23.50 8.92
N ASP A 428 -3.78 22.62 8.00
CA ASP A 428 -2.87 22.01 7.04
C ASP A 428 -3.40 22.02 5.59
N PRO A 429 -3.45 23.21 4.95
CA PRO A 429 -4.10 23.40 3.67
C PRO A 429 -3.41 22.65 2.52
N MET A 430 -2.09 22.41 2.63
CA MET A 430 -1.31 21.70 1.61
C MET A 430 -1.74 20.23 1.46
N ARG A 431 -2.39 19.65 2.48
CA ARG A 431 -2.88 18.27 2.51
C ARG A 431 -4.41 18.18 2.52
N SER A 432 -5.10 19.29 2.24
CA SER A 432 -6.57 19.36 2.26
C SER A 432 -7.24 18.28 1.40
N SER A 433 -6.75 18.03 0.18
CA SER A 433 -7.28 16.95 -0.67
C SER A 433 -7.09 15.55 -0.07
N TYR A 434 -5.95 15.29 0.57
CA TYR A 434 -5.71 14.03 1.26
C TYR A 434 -6.71 13.82 2.41
N TYR A 435 -7.00 14.88 3.18
CA TYR A 435 -7.98 14.80 4.26
C TYR A 435 -9.41 14.63 3.76
N SER A 436 -9.78 15.26 2.65
CA SER A 436 -11.07 15.04 2.00
C SER A 436 -11.23 13.58 1.52
N ASP A 437 -10.18 12.99 0.95
CA ASP A 437 -10.18 11.60 0.52
C ASP A 437 -10.26 10.64 1.71
N LEU A 438 -9.52 10.92 2.79
CA LEU A 438 -9.56 10.12 4.02
C LEU A 438 -10.92 10.22 4.72
N CYS A 439 -11.54 11.41 4.73
CA CYS A 439 -12.88 11.62 5.24
C CYS A 439 -13.93 10.86 4.41
N SER A 440 -13.82 10.91 3.07
CA SER A 440 -14.66 10.13 2.15
C SER A 440 -14.56 8.64 2.46
N LYS A 441 -13.33 8.14 2.66
CA LYS A 441 -13.09 6.75 3.06
C LYS A 441 -13.81 6.39 4.37
N PHE A 442 -13.69 7.21 5.41
CA PHE A 442 -14.33 6.91 6.70
C PHE A 442 -15.85 6.92 6.63
N LEU A 443 -16.43 7.82 5.83
CA LEU A 443 -17.88 7.88 5.59
C LEU A 443 -18.38 6.65 4.83
N ILE A 444 -17.62 6.18 3.84
CA ILE A 444 -17.92 4.95 3.10
C ILE A 444 -17.88 3.74 4.04
N GLU A 445 -16.80 3.59 4.81
CA GLU A 445 -16.68 2.50 5.77
C GLU A 445 -17.82 2.52 6.82
N ASN A 446 -18.17 3.70 7.36
CA ASN A 446 -19.31 3.84 8.27
C ASN A 446 -20.64 3.44 7.64
N THR A 447 -20.83 3.77 6.37
CA THR A 447 -22.07 3.44 5.64
C THR A 447 -22.17 1.95 5.38
N ILE A 448 -21.05 1.28 5.06
CA ILE A 448 -21.01 -0.18 4.95
C ILE A 448 -21.39 -0.83 6.28
N LEU A 449 -20.83 -0.36 7.41
CA LEU A 449 -21.19 -0.89 8.73
C LEU A 449 -22.68 -0.69 9.07
N LYS A 450 -23.23 0.50 8.79
CA LYS A 450 -24.66 0.79 9.00
C LYS A 450 -25.56 -0.07 8.12
N MET A 451 -25.17 -0.28 6.86
CA MET A 451 -25.88 -1.10 5.89
C MET A 451 -25.91 -2.57 6.32
N GLU A 452 -24.77 -3.10 6.78
CA GLU A 452 -24.67 -4.47 7.30
C GLU A 452 -25.49 -4.65 8.57
N TYR A 453 -25.41 -3.71 9.52
CA TYR A 453 -26.19 -3.76 10.76
C TYR A 453 -27.70 -3.73 10.50
N ALA A 454 -28.14 -2.98 9.49
CA ALA A 454 -29.54 -2.91 9.10
C ALA A 454 -29.99 -4.04 8.17
N GLU A 455 -29.08 -4.93 7.77
CA GLU A 455 -29.32 -6.03 6.82
C GLU A 455 -29.97 -5.58 5.51
N VAL A 456 -29.62 -4.38 5.03
CA VAL A 456 -30.14 -3.80 3.78
C VAL A 456 -29.10 -3.84 2.67
N ARG A 457 -29.56 -3.82 1.42
CA ARG A 457 -28.71 -3.78 0.21
C ARG A 457 -28.72 -2.40 -0.45
N VAL A 458 -28.95 -1.37 0.37
CA VAL A 458 -29.03 0.04 -0.05
C VAL A 458 -27.86 0.80 0.55
N PHE A 459 -27.07 1.44 -0.31
CA PHE A 459 -25.91 2.22 0.07
C PHE A 459 -26.12 3.70 -0.29
N SER A 460 -26.31 4.55 0.71
CA SER A 460 -26.62 5.97 0.50
C SER A 460 -25.62 6.89 1.21
N LEU A 461 -24.99 7.76 0.43
CA LEU A 461 -24.04 8.78 0.85
C LEU A 461 -24.31 10.11 0.14
N SER A 462 -25.56 10.53 0.08
CA SER A 462 -25.90 11.84 -0.49
C SER A 462 -25.48 13.00 0.42
N ASN A 463 -24.99 14.09 -0.18
CA ASN A 463 -24.61 15.33 0.52
C ASN A 463 -23.53 15.11 1.61
N LYS A 464 -22.45 14.42 1.23
CA LYS A 464 -21.36 14.06 2.14
C LYS A 464 -20.00 14.62 1.74
N ASN A 465 -19.95 15.47 0.73
CA ASN A 465 -18.72 16.05 0.17
C ASN A 465 -17.69 14.98 -0.24
N LEU A 466 -18.16 13.83 -0.73
CA LEU A 466 -17.27 12.77 -1.18
C LEU A 466 -16.43 13.25 -2.36
N THR A 467 -15.11 13.07 -2.26
CA THR A 467 -14.14 13.38 -3.33
C THR A 467 -13.64 12.12 -4.03
N THR A 468 -13.76 10.95 -3.38
CA THR A 468 -13.31 9.67 -3.90
C THR A 468 -14.20 8.53 -3.41
N LEU A 469 -14.12 7.38 -4.09
CA LEU A 469 -14.80 6.14 -3.73
C LEU A 469 -13.76 5.05 -3.44
N CYS A 470 -14.02 4.23 -2.44
CA CYS A 470 -13.18 3.10 -2.04
C CYS A 470 -14.04 1.92 -1.58
N HIS A 471 -13.42 0.76 -1.34
CA HIS A 471 -14.10 -0.45 -0.84
C HIS A 471 -15.28 -0.91 -1.70
N LEU A 472 -15.24 -0.65 -3.01
CA LEU A 472 -16.29 -1.05 -3.96
C LEU A 472 -16.43 -2.58 -4.04
N ASP A 473 -15.37 -3.32 -3.69
CA ASP A 473 -15.36 -4.77 -3.52
C ASP A 473 -16.34 -5.25 -2.44
N GLN A 474 -16.62 -4.42 -1.43
CA GLN A 474 -17.60 -4.74 -0.38
C GLN A 474 -19.05 -4.51 -0.83
N LEU A 475 -19.26 -3.92 -2.00
CA LEU A 475 -20.58 -3.54 -2.50
C LEU A 475 -21.12 -4.51 -3.56
N LEU A 476 -20.54 -5.71 -3.69
CA LEU A 476 -20.95 -6.75 -4.65
C LEU A 476 -22.47 -7.00 -4.62
N LEU A 477 -23.04 -7.05 -3.42
CA LEU A 477 -24.44 -7.38 -3.17
C LEU A 477 -25.37 -6.16 -3.22
N VAL A 478 -24.87 -4.93 -3.28
CA VAL A 478 -25.70 -3.72 -3.20
C VAL A 478 -26.57 -3.59 -4.45
N THR A 479 -27.87 -3.31 -4.25
CA THR A 479 -28.85 -3.13 -5.33
C THR A 479 -29.15 -1.68 -5.62
N HIS A 480 -29.06 -0.80 -4.61
CA HIS A 480 -29.37 0.62 -4.76
C HIS A 480 -28.22 1.47 -4.22
N ILE A 481 -27.76 2.43 -5.02
CA ILE A 481 -26.72 3.39 -4.63
C ILE A 481 -27.21 4.81 -4.84
N ASN A 482 -27.06 5.65 -3.81
CA ASN A 482 -27.23 7.09 -3.92
C ASN A 482 -25.94 7.82 -3.49
N LEU A 483 -25.29 8.46 -4.46
CA LEU A 483 -24.09 9.28 -4.33
C LEU A 483 -24.35 10.76 -4.70
N SER A 484 -25.61 11.18 -4.71
CA SER A 484 -26.01 12.50 -5.20
C SER A 484 -25.49 13.64 -4.31
N SER A 485 -25.23 14.81 -4.90
CA SER A 485 -24.73 16.00 -4.19
C SER A 485 -23.36 15.76 -3.53
N ASN A 486 -22.39 15.33 -4.33
CA ASN A 486 -20.99 15.13 -3.90
C ASN A 486 -20.02 15.81 -4.88
N GLN A 487 -18.72 15.54 -4.76
CA GLN A 487 -17.66 16.15 -5.56
C GLN A 487 -16.94 15.12 -6.43
N LEU A 488 -17.64 14.05 -6.84
CA LEU A 488 -17.06 12.96 -7.61
C LEU A 488 -16.79 13.42 -9.04
N LEU A 489 -15.55 13.24 -9.51
CA LEU A 489 -15.12 13.56 -10.88
C LEU A 489 -15.37 12.43 -11.88
N ARG A 490 -15.51 11.20 -11.38
CA ARG A 490 -15.67 10.00 -12.22
C ARG A 490 -16.29 8.85 -11.42
N LEU A 491 -16.94 7.94 -12.14
CA LEU A 491 -17.22 6.59 -11.67
C LEU A 491 -16.08 5.68 -12.13
N PRO A 492 -15.25 5.14 -11.22
CA PRO A 492 -14.07 4.38 -11.59
C PRO A 492 -14.43 3.01 -12.21
N PRO A 493 -13.56 2.39 -13.04
CA PRO A 493 -13.81 1.08 -13.63
C PRO A 493 -14.12 -0.04 -12.64
N GLN A 494 -13.70 0.13 -11.38
CA GLN A 494 -14.01 -0.74 -10.26
C GLN A 494 -15.51 -0.83 -9.94
N PHE A 495 -16.36 0.07 -10.47
CA PHE A 495 -17.82 -0.08 -10.41
C PHE A 495 -18.30 -1.41 -10.98
N ALA A 496 -17.55 -1.99 -11.93
CA ALA A 496 -17.82 -3.33 -12.43
C ALA A 496 -17.91 -4.40 -11.33
N MET A 497 -17.41 -4.18 -10.11
CA MET A 497 -17.57 -5.12 -8.98
C MET A 497 -19.01 -5.22 -8.47
N LEU A 498 -19.87 -4.23 -8.72
CA LEU A 498 -21.21 -4.13 -8.17
C LEU A 498 -22.21 -4.92 -9.03
N GLN A 499 -22.08 -6.25 -9.00
CA GLN A 499 -22.83 -7.15 -9.89
C GLN A 499 -24.34 -7.20 -9.60
N CYS A 500 -24.78 -6.72 -8.43
CA CYS A 500 -26.20 -6.65 -8.06
C CYS A 500 -26.83 -5.26 -8.24
N LEU A 501 -26.08 -4.24 -8.68
CA LEU A 501 -26.59 -2.87 -8.72
C LEU A 501 -27.70 -2.72 -9.77
N GLU A 502 -28.86 -2.25 -9.32
CA GLU A 502 -30.08 -2.02 -10.12
C GLU A 502 -30.34 -0.52 -10.31
N VAL A 503 -30.17 0.27 -9.24
CA VAL A 503 -30.44 1.71 -9.26
C VAL A 503 -29.20 2.50 -8.82
N LEU A 504 -28.79 3.46 -9.65
CA LEU A 504 -27.73 4.41 -9.33
C LEU A 504 -28.20 5.86 -9.44
N GLU A 505 -28.21 6.56 -8.32
CA GLU A 505 -28.40 8.01 -8.25
C GLU A 505 -27.05 8.68 -7.99
N ALA A 506 -26.54 9.45 -8.93
CA ALA A 506 -25.31 10.22 -8.78
C ALA A 506 -25.47 11.64 -9.34
N ASP A 507 -26.61 12.25 -9.03
CA ASP A 507 -26.93 13.63 -9.40
C ASP A 507 -25.98 14.63 -8.70
N ASP A 508 -25.87 15.84 -9.22
CA ASP A 508 -25.16 16.95 -8.57
C ASP A 508 -23.72 16.59 -8.16
N ASN A 509 -22.95 16.11 -9.14
CA ASN A 509 -21.54 15.78 -9.01
C ASN A 509 -20.75 16.47 -10.14
N ALA A 510 -19.49 16.08 -10.34
CA ALA A 510 -18.64 16.57 -11.41
C ALA A 510 -18.20 15.44 -12.35
N ILE A 511 -19.03 14.40 -12.53
CA ILE A 511 -18.69 13.20 -13.30
C ILE A 511 -18.53 13.56 -14.78
N GLU A 512 -17.38 13.21 -15.35
CA GLU A 512 -17.04 13.55 -16.74
C GLU A 512 -17.23 12.38 -17.72
N SER A 513 -17.26 11.13 -17.23
CA SER A 513 -17.26 9.91 -18.06
C SER A 513 -18.20 8.83 -17.51
N LEU A 514 -18.77 8.05 -18.44
CA LEU A 514 -19.66 6.91 -18.16
C LEU A 514 -18.95 5.55 -18.15
N GLU A 515 -17.62 5.50 -18.29
CA GLU A 515 -16.86 4.25 -18.40
C GLU A 515 -17.15 3.27 -17.25
N GLY A 516 -17.29 3.77 -16.03
CA GLY A 516 -17.58 2.95 -14.84
C GLY A 516 -18.91 2.18 -14.93
N LEU A 517 -19.82 2.55 -15.83
CA LEU A 517 -21.15 1.93 -15.93
C LEU A 517 -21.22 0.74 -16.91
N TYR A 518 -20.20 0.52 -17.73
CA TYR A 518 -20.28 -0.39 -18.87
C TYR A 518 -20.41 -1.88 -18.52
N HIS A 519 -20.06 -2.26 -17.29
CA HIS A 519 -19.95 -3.66 -16.87
C HIS A 519 -20.84 -3.99 -15.67
N LEU A 520 -21.98 -3.30 -15.55
CA LEU A 520 -22.99 -3.50 -14.51
C LEU A 520 -24.17 -4.30 -15.08
N PRO A 521 -24.27 -5.61 -14.80
CA PRO A 521 -25.20 -6.48 -15.50
C PRO A 521 -26.67 -6.21 -15.16
N LYS A 522 -26.97 -5.82 -13.91
CA LYS A 522 -28.33 -5.62 -13.39
C LYS A 522 -28.80 -4.17 -13.38
N LEU A 523 -28.01 -3.22 -13.88
CA LEU A 523 -28.34 -1.81 -13.78
C LEU A 523 -29.53 -1.47 -14.69
N GLU A 524 -30.61 -0.98 -14.10
CA GLU A 524 -31.88 -0.65 -14.77
C GLU A 524 -32.13 0.86 -14.77
N GLU A 525 -31.81 1.53 -13.66
CA GLU A 525 -32.06 2.96 -13.47
C GLU A 525 -30.77 3.71 -13.14
N VAL A 526 -30.53 4.81 -13.87
CA VAL A 526 -29.37 5.68 -13.66
C VAL A 526 -29.81 7.14 -13.72
N SER A 527 -29.54 7.89 -12.65
CA SER A 527 -29.70 9.34 -12.60
C SER A 527 -28.33 10.00 -12.47
N LEU A 528 -28.02 10.90 -13.40
CA LEU A 528 -26.75 11.64 -13.49
C LEU A 528 -26.98 13.13 -13.76
N ARG A 529 -28.09 13.69 -13.28
CA ARG A 529 -28.44 15.10 -13.47
C ARG A 529 -27.33 15.99 -12.91
N ASN A 530 -27.13 17.15 -13.53
CA ASN A 530 -26.15 18.15 -13.07
C ASN A 530 -24.72 17.62 -12.91
N ASN A 531 -24.24 16.83 -13.88
CA ASN A 531 -22.84 16.40 -14.01
C ASN A 531 -22.12 17.07 -15.18
N ARG A 532 -20.83 16.78 -15.36
CA ARG A 532 -19.97 17.35 -16.43
C ARG A 532 -19.73 16.36 -17.57
N ILE A 533 -20.74 15.58 -17.92
CA ILE A 533 -20.61 14.53 -18.94
C ILE A 533 -20.41 15.20 -20.30
N LEU A 534 -19.17 15.17 -20.79
CA LEU A 534 -18.85 15.65 -22.12
C LEU A 534 -19.28 14.58 -23.12
N PHE A 535 -20.26 14.87 -23.97
CA PHE A 535 -20.57 14.03 -25.13
C PHE A 535 -19.35 14.03 -26.07
N ALA A 536 -18.53 12.98 -26.01
CA ALA A 536 -17.46 12.76 -26.97
C ALA A 536 -18.06 12.40 -28.33
N ILE A 537 -18.20 13.39 -29.22
CA ILE A 537 -18.26 13.14 -30.65
C ILE A 537 -16.86 12.69 -31.07
N GLN A 538 -16.57 11.38 -31.06
CA GLN A 538 -15.44 10.80 -31.80
C GLN A 538 -15.63 9.29 -32.08
N SER A 539 -16.08 9.03 -33.31
CA SER A 539 -15.58 8.00 -34.25
C SER A 539 -15.47 6.52 -33.82
N LYS A 540 -16.33 5.69 -34.42
CA LYS A 540 -16.08 4.27 -34.80
C LYS A 540 -15.43 3.38 -33.72
N CYS A 541 -16.17 3.07 -32.66
CA CYS A 541 -16.10 1.76 -32.04
C CYS A 541 -17.52 1.17 -32.04
N PHE A 542 -17.68 0.00 -32.66
CA PHE A 542 -18.90 -0.79 -32.60
C PHE A 542 -19.22 -1.12 -31.14
N ILE A 543 -20.10 -0.36 -30.50
CA ILE A 543 -20.83 -0.84 -29.33
C ILE A 543 -21.99 -1.66 -29.90
N ARG A 544 -21.86 -2.98 -29.83
CA ARG A 544 -23.01 -3.87 -29.98
C ARG A 544 -23.91 -3.57 -28.79
N ASN A 545 -25.00 -2.86 -29.07
CA ASN A 545 -25.97 -2.32 -28.12
C ASN A 545 -26.27 -3.27 -26.93
N PRO A 546 -25.88 -2.95 -25.67
CA PRO A 546 -26.45 -3.60 -24.49
C PRO A 546 -27.67 -2.82 -23.93
N PHE A 547 -28.04 -1.68 -24.53
CA PHE A 547 -28.97 -0.69 -23.96
C PHE A 547 -30.37 -0.74 -24.61
N SER A 548 -31.06 -1.89 -24.59
CA SER A 548 -32.43 -1.99 -25.14
C SER A 548 -33.54 -1.69 -24.13
N ALA A 549 -33.24 -1.43 -22.85
CA ALA A 549 -34.26 -1.33 -21.79
C ALA A 549 -34.06 -0.20 -20.76
N PHE A 550 -33.15 0.74 -20.96
CA PHE A 550 -32.97 1.85 -20.00
C PHE A 550 -34.12 2.86 -20.07
N ARG A 551 -34.80 3.11 -18.94
CA ARG A 551 -35.50 4.37 -18.70
C ARG A 551 -34.49 5.41 -18.22
N ALA A 552 -33.67 5.91 -19.14
CA ALA A 552 -32.85 7.08 -18.85
C ALA A 552 -33.77 8.32 -18.79
N SER A 553 -33.95 8.91 -17.60
CA SER A 553 -34.66 10.19 -17.42
C SER A 553 -33.81 11.41 -17.82
N ALA A 554 -32.60 11.18 -18.34
CA ALA A 554 -31.68 12.22 -18.81
C ALA A 554 -31.82 12.49 -20.32
N TRP A 555 -32.96 13.00 -20.78
CA TRP A 555 -33.04 13.74 -22.04
C TRP A 555 -34.01 14.91 -21.91
N PHE A 556 -33.49 16.12 -22.14
CA PHE A 556 -34.06 17.47 -22.00
C PHE A 556 -33.71 18.21 -20.70
N ASP A 557 -32.57 18.91 -20.71
CA ASP A 557 -32.47 20.32 -20.24
C ASP A 557 -31.16 21.05 -20.62
N LEU A 558 -30.44 20.59 -21.66
CA LEU A 558 -29.20 21.22 -22.11
C LEU A 558 -29.15 21.34 -23.64
N VAL A 559 -29.97 22.23 -24.18
CA VAL A 559 -29.68 22.87 -25.48
C VAL A 559 -30.01 24.36 -25.38
N SER A 560 -28.98 25.18 -25.18
CA SER A 560 -29.02 26.57 -25.62
C SER A 560 -29.32 26.59 -27.12
N ARG A 561 -30.41 27.25 -27.51
CA ARG A 561 -30.87 27.45 -28.89
C ARG A 561 -29.75 27.96 -29.81
N SER A 562 -28.97 27.10 -30.48
CA SER A 562 -28.20 27.56 -31.66
C SER A 562 -27.66 26.50 -32.64
N GLN A 563 -28.04 25.22 -32.58
CA GLN A 563 -27.57 24.24 -33.59
C GLN A 563 -28.67 23.24 -33.99
N TYR A 564 -29.67 23.75 -34.72
CA TYR A 564 -30.60 22.94 -35.51
C TYR A 564 -30.17 23.00 -36.97
N SER A 565 -29.58 21.93 -37.51
CA SER A 565 -29.60 21.58 -38.94
C SER A 565 -28.66 20.41 -39.23
N SER A 566 -29.13 19.18 -39.04
CA SER A 566 -28.98 18.05 -39.98
C SER A 566 -29.34 16.74 -39.28
N LEU A 567 -29.78 15.75 -40.06
CA LEU A 567 -30.22 14.41 -39.68
C LEU A 567 -31.69 14.25 -39.28
N ILE A 568 -32.53 14.50 -40.27
CA ILE A 568 -33.65 13.61 -40.59
C ILE A 568 -33.06 12.37 -41.27
N ASN A 569 -33.09 11.20 -40.61
CA ASN A 569 -33.63 9.95 -41.17
C ASN A 569 -33.31 8.72 -40.30
N SER A 570 -34.37 7.92 -40.13
CA SER A 570 -34.40 6.48 -39.92
C SER A 570 -34.58 5.93 -38.48
N TYR A 571 -35.79 5.39 -38.33
CA TYR A 571 -36.28 4.32 -37.45
C TYR A 571 -37.16 4.67 -36.23
N ARG A 572 -38.26 3.90 -36.20
CA ARG A 572 -39.52 4.07 -35.48
C ARG A 572 -39.38 3.84 -33.97
N LEU A 573 -39.82 4.81 -33.19
CA LEU A 573 -40.18 4.65 -31.78
C LEU A 573 -41.70 4.52 -31.65
N CYS A 574 -42.16 3.49 -30.94
CA CYS A 574 -43.55 3.35 -30.53
C CYS A 574 -43.93 4.46 -29.56
N ARG A 575 -45.08 5.08 -29.85
CA ARG A 575 -45.79 6.09 -29.05
C ARG A 575 -46.02 5.60 -27.62
N ILE A 576 -45.80 6.46 -26.62
CA ILE A 576 -46.70 6.69 -25.48
C ILE A 576 -46.70 8.20 -25.21
N MET A 577 -47.78 8.87 -25.60
CA MET A 577 -48.21 10.19 -25.15
C MET A 577 -49.74 10.19 -25.22
N GLU A 578 -50.40 10.37 -24.08
CA GLU A 578 -51.71 10.99 -23.86
C GLU A 578 -52.10 10.77 -22.37
N GLY A 579 -52.46 11.76 -21.57
CA GLY A 579 -52.62 13.18 -21.87
C GLY A 579 -52.87 14.03 -20.63
N GLN A 580 -52.68 15.35 -20.81
CA GLN A 580 -53.46 16.38 -20.14
C GLN A 580 -53.97 17.31 -21.23
N GLN A 581 -55.29 17.48 -21.27
CA GLN A 581 -56.02 18.30 -22.22
C GLN A 581 -56.00 19.78 -21.79
N ILE A 582 -55.71 20.61 -22.81
CA ILE A 582 -56.14 21.99 -23.11
C ILE A 582 -55.81 23.09 -22.10
#